data_AF-A0AAW1NSM9-F1
#
_entry.id   AF-A0AAW1NSM9-F1
#
_cell.length_a   1.000
_cell.length_b   1.000
_cell.length_c   1.000
_cell.angle_alpha   90.00
_cell.angle_beta   90.00
_cell.angle_gamma   90.00
#
_symmetry.space_group_name_H-M   'P 1'
#
loop_
_entity.id
_entity.type
_entity.pdbx_description
1 polymer ?
#
loop_
_entity_poly.entity_id
_entity_poly.type
_entity_poly.pdbx_seq_one_letter_code
_entity_poly.pdbx_strand_id
1 'polypeptide(L)'
;MLGAYSREFAIQQSGIERKLNFMGFSDNTPLDVTRLCFTSSRAFNSAGHLLKQANLELFESHVDVQLKFLHQTGLRSVGWLRVTADQVDTEGCYLCEAQGLSNLDNANIATALAPLVIASYDLEAFSPENRFPDADKKGDVVFMIATTFQRLGEDQPYLQQLITLDPCEAIPGVLVERAADEGDLVQKWTDMIRQQGTDILAAYNNYGFDDYYIDTRFKKSRPNDPLQLSRLASGSKIRTQRSEFAGYSEWRLLSTPGILNMDLHVIMKREHDLDSYKLDAVAQHFLGEHKIDLSAKDMFAKYAGGRGGRDPMAIAEIGRYCIQDTALPLKLLNKLAIIPTMFEMAAATSVPCEYIFQQGASVRVMSMLVKKMQEYGMICPSSVTDRESYQGSTILEPKIGLYEDPVAVCDFSALYPSIIRRHVLCPSRLVIDDLFANLDHVHYKDVETDVGHHRFAQDVVRHEGALERNGEAHTPSTGLVVSDGCGFGEVVRVHTNKGAEVAVASSGPSASAGSTGVLDHLRPLPPAVLPSLLAELAEFRKQAKNDLQCTADPWQRTLLDAKQKAFKVCMNSVYGAFGAPGPLYCRELAATVTAIADR
;
A
#
# COMPACT_ATOMS: atom_id res chain seq x y z
N MET A 1 -35.34 11.43 8.01
CA MET A 1 -34.79 10.76 6.81
C MET A 1 -34.05 9.47 7.14
N LEU A 2 -33.02 9.46 8.00
CA LEU A 2 -32.22 8.25 8.31
C LEU A 2 -33.02 7.05 8.89
N GLY A 3 -34.10 7.31 9.64
CA GLY A 3 -34.96 6.25 10.21
C GLY A 3 -35.73 5.42 9.17
N ALA A 4 -35.98 5.95 7.97
CA ALA A 4 -36.64 5.21 6.89
C ALA A 4 -35.68 4.23 6.19
N TYR A 5 -34.37 4.48 6.28
CA TYR A 5 -33.35 3.71 5.59
C TYR A 5 -32.50 2.82 6.51
N SER A 6 -32.74 2.83 7.83
CA SER A 6 -31.94 2.06 8.80
C SER A 6 -32.01 0.54 8.57
N ARG A 7 -33.13 0.03 8.05
CA ARG A 7 -33.30 -1.39 7.68
C ARG A 7 -32.63 -1.77 6.36
N GLU A 8 -32.52 -0.84 5.40
CA GLU A 8 -31.83 -1.07 4.13
C GLU A 8 -30.31 -0.99 4.26
N PHE A 9 -29.80 -0.15 5.17
CA PHE A 9 -28.36 0.10 5.30
C PHE A 9 -27.66 -0.71 6.38
N ALA A 10 -28.38 -1.49 7.19
CA ALA A 10 -27.81 -2.21 8.33
C ALA A 10 -26.90 -1.31 9.20
N ILE A 11 -27.39 -0.11 9.53
CA ILE A 11 -26.68 0.84 10.39
C ILE A 11 -26.72 0.31 11.82
N GLN A 12 -25.55 0.07 12.39
CA GLN A 12 -25.39 -0.49 13.74
C GLN A 12 -25.43 0.59 14.81
N GLN A 13 -24.86 1.76 14.54
CA GLN A 13 -24.78 2.87 15.49
C GLN A 13 -24.70 4.20 14.73
N SER A 14 -25.23 5.27 15.34
CA SER A 14 -25.03 6.63 14.85
C SER A 14 -24.82 7.60 16.01
N GLY A 15 -24.02 8.64 15.81
CA GLY A 15 -23.77 9.67 16.80
C GLY A 15 -23.21 10.95 16.19
N ILE A 16 -23.38 12.08 16.88
CA ILE A 16 -22.79 13.37 16.45
C ILE A 16 -21.38 13.47 17.03
N GLU A 17 -20.41 13.78 16.18
CA GLU A 17 -19.03 14.08 16.55
C GLU A 17 -18.69 15.52 16.14
N ARG A 18 -17.78 16.16 16.88
CA ARG A 18 -17.21 17.46 16.50
C ARG A 18 -15.83 17.25 15.91
N LYS A 19 -15.63 17.69 14.67
CA LYS A 19 -14.36 17.52 13.93
C LYS A 19 -13.97 18.81 13.23
N LEU A 20 -12.67 19.12 13.21
CA LEU A 20 -12.16 20.23 12.42
C LEU A 20 -12.15 19.84 10.94
N ASN A 21 -12.51 20.77 10.06
CA ASN A 21 -12.39 20.54 8.62
C ASN A 21 -10.92 20.60 8.21
N PHE A 22 -10.45 19.61 7.47
CA PHE A 22 -9.11 19.65 6.89
C PHE A 22 -9.04 20.56 5.66
N MET A 23 -10.12 20.70 4.91
CA MET A 23 -10.16 21.51 3.68
C MET A 23 -10.73 22.90 3.97
N GLY A 24 -9.85 23.85 4.28
CA GLY A 24 -10.21 25.23 4.60
C GLY A 24 -9.98 25.58 6.08
N PHE A 25 -9.53 26.81 6.32
CA PHE A 25 -9.31 27.38 7.64
C PHE A 25 -10.64 27.84 8.27
N SER A 26 -10.85 27.49 9.54
CA SER A 26 -12.08 27.79 10.28
C SER A 26 -11.86 28.35 11.69
N ASP A 27 -10.65 28.85 12.00
CA ASP A 27 -10.30 29.41 13.32
C ASP A 27 -10.73 28.51 14.51
N ASN A 28 -10.34 27.23 14.45
CA ASN A 28 -10.70 26.20 15.44
C ASN A 28 -12.20 25.92 15.59
N THR A 29 -13.04 26.43 14.70
CA THR A 29 -14.48 26.13 14.69
C THR A 29 -14.70 24.73 14.12
N PRO A 30 -15.22 23.77 14.92
CA PRO A 30 -15.48 22.41 14.45
C PRO A 30 -16.80 22.32 13.68
N LEU A 31 -16.86 21.34 12.78
CA LEU A 31 -18.08 20.87 12.14
C LEU A 31 -18.78 19.85 13.06
N ASP A 32 -20.10 19.95 13.17
CA ASP A 32 -20.92 18.87 13.71
C ASP A 32 -21.17 17.84 12.60
N VAL A 33 -20.58 16.65 12.74
CA VAL A 33 -20.68 15.55 11.76
C VAL A 33 -21.40 14.35 12.36
N THR A 34 -22.30 13.74 11.60
CA THR A 34 -22.98 12.51 12.03
C THR A 34 -22.16 11.29 11.61
N ARG A 35 -21.59 10.58 12.58
CA ARG A 35 -20.97 9.27 12.42
C ARG A 35 -22.05 8.20 12.22
N LEU A 36 -21.89 7.36 11.20
CA LEU A 36 -22.70 6.21 10.87
C LEU A 36 -21.82 4.96 10.86
N CYS A 37 -22.12 3.97 11.71
CA CYS A 37 -21.43 2.68 11.75
C CYS A 37 -22.24 1.61 10.98
N PHE A 38 -21.61 0.85 10.09
CA PHE A 38 -22.25 -0.21 9.30
C PHE A 38 -21.77 -1.60 9.73
N THR A 39 -22.61 -2.61 9.48
CA THR A 39 -22.32 -4.02 9.83
C THR A 39 -21.42 -4.76 8.83
N SER A 40 -21.20 -4.23 7.62
CA SER A 40 -20.37 -4.89 6.60
C SER A 40 -19.94 -3.95 5.46
N SER A 41 -18.78 -4.24 4.84
CA SER A 41 -18.16 -3.32 3.85
C SER A 41 -19.02 -3.09 2.63
N ARG A 42 -19.85 -4.10 2.31
CA ARG A 42 -20.86 -3.97 1.27
C ARG A 42 -21.91 -2.93 1.63
N ALA A 43 -22.41 -2.93 2.86
CA ALA A 43 -23.37 -1.93 3.35
C ALA A 43 -22.76 -0.54 3.38
N PHE A 44 -21.52 -0.39 3.88
CA PHE A 44 -20.79 0.89 3.85
C PHE A 44 -20.66 1.46 2.43
N ASN A 45 -20.22 0.64 1.47
CA ASN A 45 -20.04 1.07 0.08
C ASN A 45 -21.38 1.46 -0.57
N SER A 46 -22.42 0.64 -0.40
CA SER A 46 -23.76 0.94 -0.92
C SER A 46 -24.36 2.21 -0.31
N ALA A 47 -24.19 2.41 1.00
CA ALA A 47 -24.64 3.61 1.69
C ALA A 47 -23.93 4.87 1.19
N GLY A 48 -22.62 4.80 0.95
CA GLY A 48 -21.86 5.91 0.38
C GLY A 48 -22.44 6.39 -0.96
N HIS A 49 -22.82 5.48 -1.85
CA HIS A 49 -23.45 5.85 -3.12
C HIS A 49 -24.80 6.55 -2.94
N LEU A 50 -25.66 6.04 -2.07
CA LEU A 50 -27.00 6.56 -1.86
C LEU A 50 -27.00 7.90 -1.09
N LEU A 51 -26.15 8.04 -0.08
CA LEU A 51 -25.98 9.30 0.64
C LEU A 51 -25.43 10.40 -0.26
N LYS A 52 -24.54 10.06 -1.20
CA LYS A 52 -24.07 11.01 -2.22
C LYS A 52 -25.19 11.47 -3.16
N GLN A 53 -26.09 10.56 -3.56
CA GLN A 53 -27.28 10.92 -4.35
C GLN A 53 -28.25 11.83 -3.58
N ALA A 54 -28.27 11.73 -2.26
CA ALA A 54 -29.05 12.62 -1.38
C ALA A 54 -28.39 14.01 -1.19
N ASN A 55 -27.34 14.34 -1.95
CA ASN A 55 -26.61 15.61 -1.89
C ASN A 55 -26.04 15.93 -0.51
N LEU A 56 -25.64 14.89 0.23
CA LEU A 56 -24.99 15.01 1.52
C LEU A 56 -23.47 15.04 1.34
N GLU A 57 -22.79 15.91 2.09
CA GLU A 57 -21.33 15.94 2.09
C GLU A 57 -20.80 14.74 2.88
N LEU A 58 -20.02 13.91 2.18
CA LEU A 58 -19.44 12.70 2.75
C LEU A 58 -18.00 12.93 3.12
N PHE A 59 -17.61 12.41 4.28
CA PHE A 59 -16.24 12.46 4.76
C PHE A 59 -15.63 11.06 4.85
N GLU A 60 -14.37 10.95 4.43
CA GLU A 60 -13.57 9.71 4.46
C GLU A 60 -14.25 8.49 3.79
N SER A 61 -15.25 8.67 2.91
CA SER A 61 -15.96 7.56 2.27
C SER A 61 -15.10 6.84 1.22
N HIS A 62 -14.02 7.48 0.78
CA HIS A 62 -13.03 6.97 -0.17
C HIS A 62 -11.85 6.27 0.52
N VAL A 63 -11.76 6.31 1.86
CA VAL A 63 -10.68 5.69 2.61
C VAL A 63 -11.01 4.24 2.87
N ASP A 64 -10.09 3.35 2.51
CA ASP A 64 -10.25 1.90 2.68
C ASP A 64 -10.49 1.51 4.15
N VAL A 65 -11.36 0.52 4.37
CA VAL A 65 -11.78 0.07 5.70
C VAL A 65 -10.60 -0.49 6.50
N GLN A 66 -9.66 -1.18 5.85
CA GLN A 66 -8.46 -1.71 6.50
C GLN A 66 -7.57 -0.57 6.99
N LEU A 67 -7.42 0.50 6.21
CA LEU A 67 -6.67 1.69 6.64
C LEU A 67 -7.34 2.37 7.83
N LYS A 68 -8.67 2.53 7.79
CA LYS A 68 -9.44 3.05 8.93
C LYS A 68 -9.22 2.22 10.18
N PHE A 69 -9.28 0.89 10.05
CA PHE A 69 -9.02 -0.02 11.16
C PHE A 69 -7.62 0.17 11.75
N LEU A 70 -6.58 0.19 10.91
CA LEU A 70 -5.20 0.40 11.35
C LEU A 70 -5.01 1.74 12.07
N HIS A 71 -5.57 2.83 11.52
CA HIS A 71 -5.42 4.17 12.10
C HIS A 71 -6.24 4.37 13.39
N GLN A 72 -7.43 3.76 13.49
CA GLN A 72 -8.27 3.83 14.68
C GLN A 72 -7.71 3.00 15.84
N THR A 73 -7.13 1.85 15.54
CA THR A 73 -6.51 0.98 16.56
C THR A 73 -5.08 1.38 16.90
N GLY A 74 -4.41 2.15 16.04
CA GLY A 74 -2.99 2.48 16.18
C GLY A 74 -2.06 1.31 15.85
N LEU A 75 -2.58 0.23 15.27
CA LEU A 75 -1.79 -0.94 14.87
C LEU A 75 -0.87 -0.61 13.70
N ARG A 76 0.33 -1.19 13.73
CA ARG A 76 1.28 -1.11 12.62
C ARG A 76 0.82 -2.04 11.50
N SER A 77 0.93 -1.57 10.26
CA SER A 77 0.61 -2.38 9.08
C SER A 77 1.63 -3.50 8.83
N VAL A 78 2.87 -3.30 9.28
CA VAL A 78 3.95 -4.29 9.26
C VAL A 78 4.67 -4.22 10.60
N GLY A 79 4.87 -5.37 11.23
CA GLY A 79 5.56 -5.48 12.51
C GLY A 79 5.00 -6.62 13.36
N TRP A 80 5.50 -6.68 14.59
CA TRP A 80 5.06 -7.68 15.56
C TRP A 80 3.83 -7.19 16.31
N LEU A 81 2.88 -8.09 16.52
CA LEU A 81 1.70 -7.88 17.36
C LEU A 81 1.75 -8.86 18.53
N ARG A 82 1.32 -8.38 19.70
CA ARG A 82 0.99 -9.22 20.85
C ARG A 82 -0.53 -9.28 20.93
N VAL A 83 -1.05 -10.48 21.19
CA VAL A 83 -2.48 -10.70 21.36
C VAL A 83 -2.71 -11.68 22.50
N THR A 84 -3.81 -11.51 23.22
CA THR A 84 -4.35 -12.52 24.12
C THR A 84 -5.44 -13.28 23.37
N ALA A 85 -5.36 -14.60 23.37
CA ALA A 85 -6.36 -15.47 22.75
C ALA A 85 -6.85 -16.48 23.77
N ASP A 86 -8.16 -16.72 23.79
CA ASP A 86 -8.78 -17.71 24.67
C ASP A 86 -8.42 -19.13 24.23
N GLN A 87 -8.36 -19.34 22.91
CA GLN A 87 -7.89 -20.57 22.29
C GLN A 87 -7.03 -20.24 21.08
N VAL A 88 -5.92 -20.97 20.99
CA VAL A 88 -5.03 -20.97 19.84
C VAL A 88 -5.04 -22.39 19.29
N ASP A 89 -5.65 -22.56 18.12
CA ASP A 89 -5.48 -23.81 17.40
C ASP A 89 -4.15 -23.76 16.64
N THR A 90 -3.30 -24.76 16.89
CA THR A 90 -2.00 -24.94 16.22
C THR A 90 -1.96 -26.22 15.41
N GLU A 91 -3.09 -26.94 15.29
CA GLU A 91 -3.15 -28.16 14.50
C GLU A 91 -3.09 -27.83 13.00
N GLY A 92 -1.90 -28.04 12.43
CA GLY A 92 -1.55 -27.71 11.06
C GLY A 92 -0.71 -26.46 11.01
N CYS A 93 0.59 -26.61 10.69
CA CYS A 93 1.60 -25.54 10.61
C CYS A 93 1.27 -24.36 9.65
N TYR A 94 0.07 -24.32 9.06
CA TYR A 94 -0.32 -23.42 7.97
C TYR A 94 -1.50 -22.48 8.32
N LEU A 95 -2.30 -22.80 9.35
CA LEU A 95 -3.46 -22.01 9.74
C LEU A 95 -3.51 -21.89 11.26
N CYS A 96 -3.14 -20.73 11.79
CA CYS A 96 -3.43 -20.41 13.18
C CYS A 96 -4.80 -19.73 13.21
N GLU A 97 -5.85 -20.47 13.58
CA GLU A 97 -7.12 -19.86 13.95
C GLU A 97 -7.07 -19.53 15.44
N ALA A 98 -7.25 -18.25 15.74
CA ALA A 98 -7.37 -17.77 17.11
C ALA A 98 -8.74 -17.11 17.27
N GLN A 99 -9.47 -17.55 18.28
CA GLN A 99 -10.80 -17.03 18.61
C GLN A 99 -10.75 -16.28 19.94
N GLY A 100 -11.70 -15.36 20.14
CA GLY A 100 -11.76 -14.55 21.37
C GLY A 100 -10.55 -13.63 21.53
N LEU A 101 -10.06 -13.06 20.43
CA LEU A 101 -8.90 -12.16 20.48
C LEU A 101 -9.20 -10.93 21.33
N SER A 102 -8.34 -10.66 22.30
CA SER A 102 -8.33 -9.47 23.15
C SER A 102 -6.90 -8.93 23.30
N ASN A 103 -6.76 -7.70 23.81
CA ASN A 103 -5.45 -7.05 24.04
C ASN A 103 -4.53 -7.05 22.82
N LEU A 104 -5.03 -6.57 21.67
CA LEU A 104 -4.27 -6.50 20.43
C LEU A 104 -3.35 -5.26 20.44
N ASP A 105 -2.06 -5.48 20.67
CA ASP A 105 -1.08 -4.42 20.86
C ASP A 105 0.14 -4.58 19.96
N ASN A 106 0.74 -3.45 19.56
CA ASN A 106 2.03 -3.47 18.87
C ASN A 106 3.13 -3.97 19.81
N ALA A 107 3.93 -4.93 19.33
CA ALA A 107 5.11 -5.41 20.04
C ALA A 107 6.39 -4.91 19.38
N ASN A 108 7.36 -4.50 20.21
CA ASN A 108 8.73 -4.28 19.76
C ASN A 108 9.54 -5.51 20.17
N ILE A 109 9.74 -6.45 19.24
CA ILE A 109 10.59 -7.62 19.46
C ILE A 109 11.98 -7.29 18.89
N ALA A 110 13.02 -7.56 19.68
CA ALA A 110 14.41 -7.21 19.34
C ALA A 110 14.99 -8.03 18.19
N THR A 111 14.34 -9.13 17.78
CA THR A 111 14.78 -9.97 16.67
C THR A 111 14.52 -9.33 15.31
N ALA A 112 15.44 -9.60 14.38
CA ALA A 112 15.33 -9.34 12.96
C ALA A 112 14.00 -9.87 12.38
N LEU A 113 13.68 -9.46 11.15
CA LEU A 113 12.54 -9.89 10.33
C LEU A 113 12.13 -11.35 10.63
N ALA A 114 10.82 -11.60 10.70
CA ALA A 114 10.31 -12.98 10.83
C ALA A 114 10.94 -13.85 9.72
N PRO A 115 11.27 -15.13 10.01
CA PRO A 115 11.91 -16.03 9.05
C PRO A 115 10.90 -16.52 8.00
N LEU A 116 10.38 -15.58 7.20
CA LEU A 116 9.33 -15.81 6.23
C LEU A 116 9.80 -16.76 5.15
N VAL A 117 8.94 -17.70 4.76
CA VAL A 117 9.20 -18.64 3.67
C VAL A 117 8.78 -18.01 2.35
N ILE A 118 9.74 -17.88 1.43
CA ILE A 118 9.55 -17.38 0.08
C ILE A 118 9.59 -18.58 -0.87
N ALA A 119 8.54 -18.77 -1.65
CA ALA A 119 8.49 -19.73 -2.75
C ALA A 119 8.52 -18.97 -4.07
N SER A 120 9.52 -19.21 -4.91
CA SER A 120 9.54 -18.71 -6.29
C SER A 120 9.18 -19.84 -7.23
N TYR A 121 8.23 -19.64 -8.15
CA TYR A 121 7.77 -20.68 -9.06
C TYR A 121 7.77 -20.20 -10.52
N ASP A 122 7.79 -21.18 -11.41
CA ASP A 122 7.76 -21.04 -12.86
C ASP A 122 7.15 -22.33 -13.45
N LEU A 123 6.52 -22.24 -14.62
CA LEU A 123 5.93 -23.40 -15.30
C LEU A 123 6.34 -23.45 -16.76
N GLU A 124 6.31 -24.66 -17.32
CA GLU A 124 6.47 -24.84 -18.75
C GLU A 124 5.21 -25.43 -19.38
N ALA A 125 4.83 -24.81 -20.50
CA ALA A 125 3.68 -25.18 -21.28
C ALA A 125 4.06 -25.52 -22.72
N PHE A 126 3.41 -26.54 -23.29
CA PHE A 126 3.67 -27.00 -24.64
C PHE A 126 2.46 -26.74 -25.53
N SER A 127 2.72 -26.29 -26.76
CA SER A 127 1.72 -26.22 -27.83
C SER A 127 2.11 -27.10 -29.03
N PRO A 128 1.27 -28.09 -29.41
CA PRO A 128 1.51 -28.92 -30.59
C PRO A 128 1.59 -28.12 -31.91
N GLU A 129 0.97 -26.93 -31.95
CA GLU A 129 0.97 -26.02 -33.10
C GLU A 129 2.23 -25.14 -33.18
N ASN A 130 3.18 -25.30 -32.25
CA ASN A 130 4.42 -24.53 -32.16
C ASN A 130 4.20 -23.01 -32.10
N ARG A 131 3.14 -22.60 -31.40
CA ARG A 131 2.76 -21.21 -31.11
C ARG A 131 2.85 -20.93 -29.61
N PHE A 132 2.63 -19.68 -29.20
CA PHE A 132 2.48 -19.35 -27.79
C PHE A 132 1.35 -20.18 -27.14
N PRO A 133 1.61 -20.86 -26.00
CA PRO A 133 0.61 -21.68 -25.33
C PRO A 133 -0.60 -20.87 -24.87
N ASP A 134 -1.77 -21.49 -24.99
CA ASP A 134 -3.05 -20.92 -24.62
C ASP A 134 -3.81 -21.93 -23.76
N ALA A 135 -4.06 -21.54 -22.50
CA ALA A 135 -4.70 -22.41 -21.51
C ALA A 135 -6.08 -22.88 -21.96
N ASP A 136 -6.76 -22.11 -22.83
CA ASP A 136 -8.08 -22.45 -23.34
C ASP A 136 -8.04 -23.54 -24.42
N LYS A 137 -6.91 -23.76 -25.10
CA LYS A 137 -6.78 -24.79 -26.12
C LYS A 137 -6.53 -26.17 -25.52
N LYS A 138 -7.36 -27.14 -25.91
CA LYS A 138 -7.30 -28.53 -25.40
C LYS A 138 -5.97 -29.24 -25.70
N GLY A 139 -5.34 -28.91 -26.83
CA GLY A 139 -4.07 -29.53 -27.25
C GLY A 139 -2.84 -28.97 -26.54
N ASP A 140 -2.93 -27.76 -25.99
CA ASP A 140 -1.85 -27.18 -25.19
C ASP A 140 -1.90 -27.78 -23.78
N VAL A 141 -0.75 -27.94 -23.13
CA VAL A 141 -0.63 -28.57 -21.79
C VAL A 141 0.39 -27.83 -20.93
N VAL A 142 0.17 -27.77 -19.62
CA VAL A 142 1.25 -27.51 -18.66
C VAL A 142 1.89 -28.85 -18.32
N PHE A 143 3.21 -28.98 -18.49
CA PHE A 143 3.87 -30.27 -18.34
C PHE A 143 4.91 -30.33 -17.22
N MET A 144 5.30 -29.17 -16.68
CA MET A 144 6.09 -29.09 -15.45
C MET A 144 5.83 -27.80 -14.69
N ILE A 145 6.04 -27.86 -13.38
CA ILE A 145 6.13 -26.71 -12.49
C ILE A 145 7.39 -26.87 -11.65
N ALA A 146 8.23 -25.84 -11.63
CA ALA A 146 9.37 -25.74 -10.73
C ALA A 146 9.02 -24.83 -9.56
N THR A 147 9.62 -25.08 -8.40
CA THR A 147 9.55 -24.16 -7.26
C THR A 147 10.86 -24.21 -6.47
N THR A 148 11.41 -23.03 -6.17
CA THR A 148 12.56 -22.88 -5.27
C THR A 148 12.09 -22.19 -3.98
N PHE A 149 12.41 -22.78 -2.83
CA PHE A 149 12.07 -22.26 -1.50
C PHE A 149 13.30 -21.75 -0.77
N GLN A 150 13.13 -20.59 -0.12
CA GLN A 150 14.18 -19.93 0.64
C GLN A 150 13.57 -19.17 1.81
N ARG A 151 14.26 -19.14 2.96
CA ARG A 151 13.83 -18.25 4.06
C ARG A 151 14.41 -16.85 3.86
N LEU A 152 13.62 -15.84 4.18
CA LEU A 152 14.05 -14.45 4.13
C LEU A 152 15.31 -14.25 5.01
N GLY A 153 16.39 -13.78 4.40
CA GLY A 153 17.67 -13.54 5.06
C GLY A 153 18.68 -14.70 4.96
N GLU A 154 18.31 -15.86 4.43
CA GLU A 154 19.27 -16.90 4.05
C GLU A 154 19.88 -16.58 2.68
N ASP A 155 21.13 -17.00 2.40
CA ASP A 155 21.80 -16.73 1.11
C ASP A 155 21.47 -17.77 0.04
N GLN A 156 21.02 -18.96 0.43
CA GLN A 156 20.81 -20.10 -0.45
C GLN A 156 19.42 -20.70 -0.23
N PRO A 157 18.79 -21.24 -1.28
CA PRO A 157 17.54 -21.97 -1.12
C PRO A 157 17.78 -23.28 -0.35
N TYR A 158 16.79 -23.68 0.45
CA TYR A 158 16.85 -24.93 1.21
C TYR A 158 16.13 -26.08 0.52
N LEU A 159 15.29 -25.79 -0.47
CA LEU A 159 14.57 -26.79 -1.26
C LEU A 159 14.34 -26.29 -2.70
N GLN A 160 14.61 -27.15 -3.66
CA GLN A 160 14.22 -26.99 -5.05
C GLN A 160 13.38 -28.20 -5.45
N GLN A 161 12.20 -27.96 -5.99
CA GLN A 161 11.26 -29.00 -6.42
C GLN A 161 10.94 -28.82 -7.90
N LEU A 162 10.86 -29.94 -8.62
CA LEU A 162 10.36 -30.00 -9.99
C LEU A 162 9.29 -31.08 -10.07
N ILE A 163 8.08 -30.72 -10.47
CA ILE A 163 6.98 -31.66 -10.71
C ILE A 163 6.78 -31.76 -12.22
N THR A 164 6.82 -32.97 -12.79
CA THR A 164 6.70 -33.21 -14.24
C THR A 164 5.59 -34.22 -14.57
N LEU A 165 4.93 -34.10 -15.72
CA LEU A 165 4.00 -35.16 -16.21
C LEU A 165 4.75 -36.40 -16.72
N ASP A 166 5.89 -36.15 -17.34
CA ASP A 166 6.68 -37.17 -18.02
C ASP A 166 7.85 -37.64 -17.15
N PRO A 167 8.35 -38.87 -17.35
CA PRO A 167 9.57 -39.33 -16.70
C PRO A 167 10.72 -38.35 -16.94
N CYS A 168 11.42 -37.99 -15.87
CA CYS A 168 12.53 -37.04 -15.87
C CYS A 168 13.75 -37.73 -15.23
N GLU A 169 14.91 -37.59 -15.87
CA GLU A 169 16.18 -38.02 -15.25
C GLU A 169 16.45 -37.21 -13.97
N ALA A 170 17.14 -37.80 -13.00
CA ALA A 170 17.44 -37.13 -11.74
C ALA A 170 18.29 -35.85 -11.97
N ILE A 171 17.91 -34.75 -11.32
CA ILE A 171 18.65 -33.49 -11.33
C ILE A 171 19.32 -33.34 -9.94
N PRO A 172 20.66 -33.20 -9.87
CA PRO A 172 21.35 -33.06 -8.59
C PRO A 172 20.81 -31.88 -7.76
N GLY A 173 20.48 -32.13 -6.50
CA GLY A 173 19.98 -31.09 -5.57
C GLY A 173 18.51 -30.71 -5.73
N VAL A 174 17.78 -31.34 -6.66
CA VAL A 174 16.36 -31.06 -6.93
C VAL A 174 15.49 -32.26 -6.57
N LEU A 175 14.41 -32.03 -5.83
CA LEU A 175 13.34 -33.00 -5.59
C LEU A 175 12.49 -33.11 -6.86
N VAL A 176 12.72 -34.17 -7.65
CA VAL A 176 11.96 -34.42 -8.87
C VAL A 176 10.81 -35.37 -8.57
N GLU A 177 9.59 -34.95 -8.87
CA GLU A 177 8.37 -35.73 -8.69
C GLU A 177 7.59 -35.85 -10.00
N ARG A 178 6.99 -37.02 -10.23
CA ARG A 178 6.13 -37.24 -11.39
C ARG A 178 4.65 -37.14 -11.00
N ALA A 179 3.88 -36.44 -11.80
CA ALA A 179 2.43 -36.35 -11.71
C ALA A 179 1.73 -37.25 -12.74
N ALA A 180 0.52 -37.71 -12.40
CA ALA A 180 -0.27 -38.58 -13.27
C ALA A 180 -0.93 -37.82 -14.44
N ASP A 181 -1.40 -36.60 -14.16
CA ASP A 181 -2.07 -35.70 -15.10
C ASP A 181 -1.89 -34.24 -14.65
N GLU A 182 -2.40 -33.28 -15.43
CA GLU A 182 -2.31 -31.85 -15.10
C GLU A 182 -2.98 -31.48 -13.78
N GLY A 183 -4.06 -32.19 -13.41
CA GLY A 183 -4.75 -31.96 -12.14
C GLY A 183 -3.88 -32.40 -10.95
N ASP A 184 -3.26 -33.58 -11.05
CA ASP A 184 -2.29 -34.09 -10.05
C ASP A 184 -1.03 -33.22 -9.98
N LEU A 185 -0.56 -32.71 -11.12
CA LEU A 185 0.60 -31.80 -11.20
C LEU A 185 0.36 -30.51 -10.40
N VAL A 186 -0.79 -29.87 -10.60
CA VAL A 186 -1.14 -28.65 -9.87
C VAL A 186 -1.45 -28.98 -8.41
N GLN A 187 -2.14 -30.09 -8.12
CA GLN A 187 -2.45 -30.49 -6.75
C GLN A 187 -1.18 -30.69 -5.91
N LYS A 188 -0.21 -31.48 -6.41
CA LYS A 188 1.09 -31.68 -5.76
C LYS A 188 1.84 -30.38 -5.53
N TRP A 189 1.78 -29.46 -6.50
CA TRP A 189 2.38 -28.14 -6.35
C TRP A 189 1.71 -27.36 -5.21
N THR A 190 0.38 -27.29 -5.18
CA THR A 190 -0.34 -26.63 -4.09
C THR A 190 -0.08 -27.27 -2.72
N ASP A 191 0.01 -28.60 -2.67
CA ASP A 191 0.29 -29.35 -1.44
C ASP A 191 1.69 -29.01 -0.92
N MET A 192 2.68 -28.88 -1.80
CA MET A 192 4.03 -28.46 -1.41
C MET A 192 4.04 -27.02 -0.88
N ILE A 193 3.38 -26.06 -1.56
CA ILE A 193 3.29 -24.67 -1.10
C ILE A 193 2.71 -24.59 0.32
N ARG A 194 1.66 -25.38 0.61
CA ARG A 194 1.05 -25.49 1.95
C ARG A 194 1.97 -26.19 2.95
N GLN A 195 2.58 -27.30 2.56
CA GLN A 195 3.48 -28.09 3.41
C GLN A 195 4.69 -27.27 3.87
N GLN A 196 5.24 -26.43 2.99
CA GLN A 196 6.37 -25.56 3.30
C GLN A 196 5.99 -24.34 4.13
N GLY A 197 4.70 -24.08 4.38
CA GLY A 197 4.29 -22.92 5.17
C GLY A 197 4.52 -21.58 4.47
N THR A 198 4.40 -21.52 3.14
CA THR A 198 4.77 -20.36 2.34
C THR A 198 4.08 -19.06 2.83
N ASP A 199 4.86 -17.99 2.99
CA ASP A 199 4.40 -16.65 3.34
C ASP A 199 4.35 -15.71 2.12
N ILE A 200 5.31 -15.87 1.22
CA ILE A 200 5.48 -15.04 0.03
C ILE A 200 5.59 -15.95 -1.20
N LEU A 201 4.72 -15.73 -2.18
CA LEU A 201 4.77 -16.41 -3.47
C LEU A 201 5.30 -15.44 -4.52
N ALA A 202 6.51 -15.69 -4.99
CA ALA A 202 7.20 -14.87 -5.99
C ALA A 202 7.23 -15.57 -7.35
N ALA A 203 7.29 -14.79 -8.42
CA ALA A 203 7.52 -15.28 -9.77
C ALA A 203 7.97 -14.13 -10.67
N TYR A 204 8.22 -14.41 -11.95
CA TYR A 204 8.56 -13.41 -12.95
C TYR A 204 7.55 -13.45 -14.10
N ASN A 205 6.67 -12.44 -14.19
CA ASN A 205 5.60 -12.32 -15.19
C ASN A 205 4.39 -13.27 -14.98
N ASN A 206 4.12 -13.68 -13.74
CA ASN A 206 3.00 -14.56 -13.42
C ASN A 206 1.61 -13.91 -13.61
N TYR A 207 1.48 -12.60 -13.41
CA TYR A 207 0.21 -11.91 -13.67
C TYR A 207 -0.14 -11.88 -15.16
N GLY A 208 0.87 -12.02 -16.03
CA GLY A 208 0.73 -12.06 -17.47
C GLY A 208 0.43 -13.45 -18.03
N PHE A 209 0.87 -14.52 -17.37
CA PHE A 209 0.81 -15.87 -17.90
C PHE A 209 0.47 -16.94 -16.86
N ASP A 210 1.36 -17.17 -15.89
CA ASP A 210 1.35 -18.38 -15.05
C ASP A 210 0.07 -18.55 -14.23
N ASP A 211 -0.37 -17.49 -13.54
CA ASP A 211 -1.53 -17.52 -12.63
C ASP A 211 -2.79 -18.02 -13.33
N TYR A 212 -3.12 -17.37 -14.44
CA TYR A 212 -4.30 -17.72 -15.23
C TYR A 212 -4.14 -19.07 -15.92
N TYR A 213 -2.93 -19.42 -16.38
CA TYR A 213 -2.69 -20.69 -17.06
C TYR A 213 -2.95 -21.86 -16.10
N ILE A 214 -2.34 -21.84 -14.91
CA ILE A 214 -2.53 -22.87 -13.88
C ILE A 214 -4.00 -22.98 -13.46
N ASP A 215 -4.65 -21.85 -13.12
CA ASP A 215 -6.05 -21.86 -12.68
C ASP A 215 -6.98 -22.45 -13.77
N THR A 216 -6.77 -22.06 -15.03
CA THR A 216 -7.59 -22.55 -16.15
C THR A 216 -7.37 -24.04 -16.41
N ARG A 217 -6.11 -24.50 -16.42
CA ARG A 217 -5.80 -25.93 -16.62
C ARG A 217 -6.30 -26.78 -15.45
N PHE A 218 -6.15 -26.31 -14.22
CA PHE A 218 -6.64 -27.00 -13.04
C PHE A 218 -8.15 -27.16 -13.07
N LYS A 219 -8.91 -26.09 -13.35
CA LYS A 219 -10.38 -26.15 -13.47
C LYS A 219 -10.85 -27.10 -14.58
N LYS A 220 -10.08 -27.27 -15.65
CA LYS A 220 -10.42 -28.23 -16.71
C LYS A 220 -10.21 -29.67 -16.27
N SER A 221 -9.13 -29.94 -15.54
CA SER A 221 -8.80 -31.28 -15.03
C SER A 221 -9.62 -31.66 -13.80
N ARG A 222 -9.94 -30.68 -12.95
CA ARG A 222 -10.61 -30.82 -11.65
C ARG A 222 -11.68 -29.72 -11.47
N PRO A 223 -12.80 -29.76 -12.20
CA PRO A 223 -13.79 -28.67 -12.24
C PRO A 223 -14.51 -28.41 -10.91
N ASN A 224 -14.54 -29.41 -10.01
CA ASN A 224 -15.22 -29.31 -8.73
C ASN A 224 -14.25 -29.03 -7.56
N ASP A 225 -12.94 -29.07 -7.81
CA ASP A 225 -11.94 -28.92 -6.75
C ASP A 225 -11.47 -27.45 -6.75
N PRO A 226 -11.52 -26.74 -5.61
CA PRO A 226 -10.95 -25.40 -5.52
C PRO A 226 -9.42 -25.47 -5.53
N LEU A 227 -8.76 -24.48 -6.12
CA LEU A 227 -7.30 -24.36 -6.04
C LEU A 227 -6.89 -23.92 -4.62
N GLN A 228 -6.21 -24.79 -3.87
CA GLN A 228 -5.99 -24.61 -2.42
C GLN A 228 -4.64 -23.97 -2.03
N LEU A 229 -4.22 -22.91 -2.71
CA LEU A 229 -3.02 -22.14 -2.30
C LEU A 229 -3.25 -21.24 -1.08
N SER A 230 -4.43 -20.64 -0.92
CA SER A 230 -4.68 -19.71 0.17
C SER A 230 -4.63 -20.38 1.55
N ARG A 231 -4.39 -19.57 2.59
CA ARG A 231 -4.50 -20.03 3.97
C ARG A 231 -5.95 -20.32 4.33
N LEU A 232 -6.90 -19.60 3.76
CA LEU A 232 -8.32 -19.77 4.06
C LEU A 232 -8.92 -21.02 3.39
N ALA A 233 -9.82 -21.70 4.09
CA ALA A 233 -10.53 -22.88 3.56
C ALA A 233 -11.35 -22.59 2.28
N SER A 234 -11.68 -21.32 2.04
CA SER A 234 -12.38 -20.87 0.82
C SER A 234 -11.58 -21.02 -0.48
N GLY A 235 -10.29 -21.39 -0.39
CA GLY A 235 -9.41 -21.58 -1.53
C GLY A 235 -8.97 -20.28 -2.19
N SER A 236 -8.42 -20.41 -3.40
CA SER A 236 -7.81 -19.34 -4.19
C SER A 236 -8.63 -19.08 -5.44
N LYS A 237 -8.64 -17.83 -5.91
CA LYS A 237 -9.42 -17.43 -7.08
C LYS A 237 -8.67 -16.42 -7.91
N ILE A 238 -8.79 -16.48 -9.23
CA ILE A 238 -8.33 -15.41 -10.09
C ILE A 238 -9.18 -14.16 -9.86
N ARG A 239 -8.51 -13.06 -9.56
CA ARG A 239 -9.07 -11.71 -9.53
C ARG A 239 -8.52 -10.94 -10.72
N THR A 240 -9.42 -10.54 -11.61
CA THR A 240 -9.12 -9.58 -12.66
C THR A 240 -8.99 -8.19 -12.06
N GLN A 241 -7.89 -7.50 -12.35
CA GLN A 241 -7.69 -6.11 -11.99
C GLN A 241 -7.26 -5.33 -13.24
N ARG A 242 -8.00 -4.28 -13.58
CA ARG A 242 -7.54 -3.32 -14.58
C ARG A 242 -6.36 -2.55 -14.02
N SER A 243 -5.33 -2.43 -14.83
CA SER A 243 -4.15 -1.63 -14.54
C SER A 243 -3.78 -0.95 -15.85
N GLU A 244 -3.40 0.32 -15.82
CA GLU A 244 -2.72 0.98 -16.96
C GLU A 244 -1.20 0.87 -16.80
N PHE A 245 -0.75 0.24 -15.72
CA PHE A 245 0.64 0.14 -15.34
C PHE A 245 1.32 -1.06 -16.02
N ALA A 246 2.60 -0.91 -16.39
CA ALA A 246 3.44 -1.96 -16.99
C ALA A 246 3.03 -2.46 -18.39
N GLY A 247 2.14 -1.75 -19.09
CA GLY A 247 1.75 -2.04 -20.48
C GLY A 247 0.69 -3.12 -20.65
N TYR A 248 0.11 -3.63 -19.56
CA TYR A 248 -1.06 -4.51 -19.60
C TYR A 248 -2.31 -3.66 -19.40
N SER A 249 -3.41 -3.97 -20.09
CA SER A 249 -4.73 -3.37 -19.79
C SER A 249 -5.44 -4.07 -18.63
N GLU A 250 -5.05 -5.31 -18.35
CA GLU A 250 -5.71 -6.20 -17.40
C GLU A 250 -4.72 -7.21 -16.80
N TRP A 251 -4.69 -7.30 -15.47
CA TRP A 251 -3.94 -8.29 -14.71
C TRP A 251 -4.89 -9.39 -14.23
N ARG A 252 -4.44 -10.64 -14.29
CA ARG A 252 -5.18 -11.79 -13.74
C ARG A 252 -4.39 -12.31 -12.55
N LEU A 253 -4.69 -11.77 -11.37
CA LEU A 253 -3.95 -12.08 -10.15
C LEU A 253 -4.58 -13.29 -9.47
N LEU A 254 -3.75 -14.24 -9.06
CA LEU A 254 -4.19 -15.32 -8.20
C LEU A 254 -4.36 -14.81 -6.76
N SER A 255 -5.62 -14.67 -6.33
CA SER A 255 -5.94 -14.25 -4.95
C SER A 255 -5.71 -15.42 -4.00
N THR A 256 -4.66 -15.32 -3.19
CA THR A 256 -4.30 -16.29 -2.14
C THR A 256 -4.31 -15.64 -0.75
N PRO A 257 -5.48 -15.40 -0.14
CA PRO A 257 -5.55 -14.79 1.20
C PRO A 257 -4.61 -15.47 2.19
N GLY A 258 -3.80 -14.67 2.90
CA GLY A 258 -2.77 -15.14 3.82
C GLY A 258 -1.38 -15.38 3.22
N ILE A 259 -1.22 -15.30 1.89
CA ILE A 259 0.08 -15.32 1.20
C ILE A 259 0.25 -14.02 0.40
N LEU A 260 1.43 -13.40 0.50
CA LEU A 260 1.78 -12.23 -0.29
C LEU A 260 2.27 -12.66 -1.69
N ASN A 261 1.55 -12.30 -2.76
CA ASN A 261 1.96 -12.57 -4.13
C ASN A 261 2.83 -11.43 -4.68
N MET A 262 3.97 -11.76 -5.30
CA MET A 262 4.92 -10.80 -5.85
C MET A 262 5.32 -11.17 -7.29
N ASP A 263 4.85 -10.39 -8.25
CA ASP A 263 5.36 -10.45 -9.62
C ASP A 263 6.56 -9.52 -9.78
N LEU A 264 7.75 -10.13 -9.88
CA LEU A 264 9.00 -9.39 -9.97
C LEU A 264 9.11 -8.59 -11.28
N HIS A 265 8.49 -9.03 -12.37
CA HIS A 265 8.49 -8.29 -13.63
C HIS A 265 7.75 -6.95 -13.49
N VAL A 266 6.64 -6.92 -12.75
CA VAL A 266 5.90 -5.68 -12.46
C VAL A 266 6.72 -4.76 -11.54
N ILE A 267 7.38 -5.33 -10.54
CA ILE A 267 8.23 -4.56 -9.62
C ILE A 267 9.41 -3.93 -10.37
N MET A 268 10.09 -4.68 -11.26
CA MET A 268 11.21 -4.15 -12.03
C MET A 268 10.80 -2.97 -12.92
N LYS A 269 9.63 -3.07 -13.58
CA LYS A 269 9.06 -1.98 -14.38
C LYS A 269 8.63 -0.75 -13.57
N ARG A 270 8.38 -0.90 -12.26
CA ARG A 270 8.03 0.21 -11.35
C ARG A 270 9.26 0.96 -10.87
N GLU A 271 10.28 0.21 -10.48
CA GLU A 271 11.38 0.76 -9.69
C GLU A 271 12.63 1.06 -10.54
N HIS A 272 12.71 0.52 -11.75
CA HIS A 272 13.89 0.65 -12.61
C HIS A 272 13.51 1.08 -14.03
N ASP A 273 14.39 1.87 -14.65
CA ASP A 273 14.33 2.24 -16.06
C ASP A 273 15.40 1.43 -16.81
N LEU A 274 14.97 0.41 -17.55
CA LEU A 274 15.83 -0.56 -18.23
C LEU A 274 15.45 -0.68 -19.71
N ASP A 275 16.45 -0.93 -20.57
CA ASP A 275 16.23 -1.16 -22.00
C ASP A 275 15.39 -2.41 -22.30
N SER A 276 15.44 -3.42 -21.41
CA SER A 276 14.71 -4.68 -21.54
C SER A 276 14.34 -5.24 -20.18
N TYR A 277 13.09 -5.70 -20.05
CA TYR A 277 12.55 -6.32 -18.82
C TYR A 277 12.40 -7.85 -18.95
N LYS A 278 13.07 -8.49 -19.91
CA LYS A 278 13.16 -9.96 -19.94
C LYS A 278 14.02 -10.45 -18.78
N LEU A 279 13.68 -11.58 -18.18
CA LEU A 279 14.40 -12.13 -17.02
C LEU A 279 15.92 -12.25 -17.28
N ASP A 280 16.33 -12.73 -18.46
CA ASP A 280 17.77 -12.82 -18.83
C ASP A 280 18.47 -11.46 -18.81
N ALA A 281 17.84 -10.41 -19.37
CA ALA A 281 18.42 -9.07 -19.41
C ALA A 281 18.53 -8.45 -18.02
N VAL A 282 17.51 -8.64 -17.17
CA VAL A 282 17.48 -8.15 -15.79
C VAL A 282 18.50 -8.91 -14.93
N ALA A 283 18.58 -10.24 -15.08
CA ALA A 283 19.58 -11.07 -14.41
C ALA A 283 21.01 -10.66 -14.82
N GLN A 284 21.25 -10.43 -16.11
CA GLN A 284 22.55 -9.98 -16.57
C GLN A 284 22.92 -8.58 -16.03
N HIS A 285 21.95 -7.66 -15.99
CA HIS A 285 22.19 -6.30 -15.49
C HIS A 285 22.53 -6.26 -13.99
N PHE A 286 21.80 -6.99 -13.14
CA PHE A 286 21.95 -6.90 -11.69
C PHE A 286 22.82 -7.99 -11.05
N LEU A 287 22.86 -9.19 -11.65
CA LEU A 287 23.59 -10.34 -11.14
C LEU A 287 24.85 -10.66 -11.97
N GLY A 288 24.89 -10.23 -13.24
CA GLY A 288 25.93 -10.67 -14.19
C GLY A 288 25.78 -12.15 -14.57
N GLU A 289 24.59 -12.71 -14.41
CA GLU A 289 24.25 -14.09 -14.74
C GLU A 289 23.35 -14.14 -15.98
N HIS A 290 23.59 -15.14 -16.84
CA HIS A 290 22.74 -15.45 -17.98
C HIS A 290 21.87 -16.67 -17.70
N LYS A 291 20.71 -16.70 -18.35
CA LYS A 291 19.86 -17.89 -18.44
C LYS A 291 20.53 -18.98 -19.29
N ILE A 292 20.15 -20.23 -19.03
CA ILE A 292 20.41 -21.35 -19.94
C ILE A 292 19.80 -21.00 -21.30
N ASP A 293 20.61 -21.13 -22.36
CA ASP A 293 20.17 -20.89 -23.74
C ASP A 293 19.28 -22.04 -24.22
N LEU A 294 17.97 -21.86 -24.03
CA LEU A 294 16.94 -22.77 -24.50
C LEU A 294 15.80 -21.96 -25.12
N SER A 295 15.70 -21.98 -26.45
CA SER A 295 14.60 -21.31 -27.13
C SER A 295 13.29 -22.07 -26.96
N ALA A 296 12.15 -21.37 -27.02
CA ALA A 296 10.82 -22.02 -26.98
C ALA A 296 10.65 -23.11 -28.06
N LYS A 297 11.25 -22.88 -29.25
CA LYS A 297 11.23 -23.85 -30.34
C LYS A 297 12.01 -25.13 -30.00
N ASP A 298 13.18 -24.98 -29.39
CA ASP A 298 14.01 -26.12 -28.99
C ASP A 298 13.39 -26.87 -27.82
N MET A 299 12.80 -26.15 -26.86
CA MET A 299 12.03 -26.73 -25.77
C MET A 299 10.86 -27.56 -26.30
N PHE A 300 10.07 -27.02 -27.24
CA PHE A 300 8.94 -27.75 -27.82
C PHE A 300 9.41 -28.96 -28.63
N ALA A 301 10.52 -28.86 -29.36
CA ALA A 301 11.10 -29.99 -30.07
C ALA A 301 11.56 -31.09 -29.11
N LYS A 302 12.22 -30.73 -28.00
CA LYS A 302 12.63 -31.65 -26.93
C LYS A 302 11.42 -32.32 -26.27
N TYR A 303 10.40 -31.54 -25.94
CA TYR A 303 9.19 -32.05 -25.26
C TYR A 303 8.28 -32.88 -26.18
N ALA A 304 8.18 -32.55 -27.47
CA ALA A 304 7.42 -33.35 -28.42
C ALA A 304 7.95 -34.80 -28.52
N GLY A 305 9.25 -34.99 -28.28
CA GLY A 305 9.91 -36.28 -28.27
C GLY A 305 10.05 -36.89 -29.67
N GLY A 306 10.43 -38.18 -29.70
CA GLY A 306 10.63 -38.94 -30.94
C GLY A 306 9.69 -40.15 -31.03
N ARG A 307 9.97 -41.05 -31.99
CA ARG A 307 9.20 -42.31 -32.15
C ARG A 307 9.22 -43.21 -30.90
N GLY A 308 10.21 -43.04 -30.02
CA GLY A 308 10.34 -43.75 -28.75
C GLY A 308 9.64 -43.09 -27.55
N GLY A 309 8.86 -42.02 -27.78
CA GLY A 309 8.29 -41.18 -26.72
C GLY A 309 9.21 -40.02 -26.32
N ARG A 310 8.94 -39.43 -25.15
CA ARG A 310 9.72 -38.32 -24.59
C ARG A 310 10.94 -38.86 -23.86
N ASP A 311 12.10 -38.29 -24.14
CA ASP A 311 13.37 -38.67 -23.53
C ASP A 311 13.51 -38.06 -22.12
N PRO A 312 13.67 -38.88 -21.06
CA PRO A 312 13.84 -38.38 -19.70
C PRO A 312 15.01 -37.41 -19.51
N MET A 313 16.08 -37.55 -20.30
CA MET A 313 17.22 -36.64 -20.26
C MET A 313 16.84 -35.27 -20.82
N ALA A 314 16.10 -35.23 -21.93
CA ALA A 314 15.60 -33.99 -22.51
C ALA A 314 14.61 -33.29 -21.57
N ILE A 315 13.76 -34.05 -20.85
CA ILE A 315 12.88 -33.49 -19.80
C ILE A 315 13.71 -32.89 -18.66
N ALA A 316 14.81 -33.55 -18.25
CA ALA A 316 15.71 -33.01 -17.23
C ALA A 316 16.46 -31.74 -17.68
N GLU A 317 16.79 -31.61 -18.97
CA GLU A 317 17.36 -30.38 -19.52
C GLU A 317 16.38 -29.20 -19.44
N ILE A 318 15.11 -29.42 -19.82
CA ILE A 318 14.05 -28.42 -19.65
C ILE A 318 13.83 -28.12 -18.16
N GLY A 319 13.86 -29.15 -17.31
CA GLY A 319 13.73 -29.01 -15.86
C GLY A 319 14.82 -28.14 -15.23
N ARG A 320 16.09 -28.25 -15.69
CA ARG A 320 17.18 -27.36 -15.22
C ARG A 320 16.96 -25.91 -15.62
N TYR A 321 16.44 -25.68 -16.82
CA TYR A 321 16.05 -24.34 -17.28
C TYR A 321 14.93 -23.76 -16.40
N CYS A 322 13.84 -24.50 -16.19
CA CYS A 322 12.71 -24.05 -15.37
C CYS A 322 13.13 -23.82 -13.90
N ILE A 323 13.98 -24.68 -13.33
CA ILE A 323 14.53 -24.46 -11.98
C ILE A 323 15.37 -23.17 -11.91
N GLN A 324 16.19 -22.88 -12.92
CA GLN A 324 16.94 -21.62 -12.96
C GLN A 324 16.00 -20.40 -13.01
N ASP A 325 14.91 -20.49 -13.74
CA ASP A 325 13.89 -19.44 -13.84
C ASP A 325 13.17 -19.18 -12.51
N THR A 326 13.15 -20.15 -11.59
CA THR A 326 12.72 -19.92 -10.20
C THR A 326 13.80 -19.39 -9.27
N ALA A 327 15.08 -19.70 -9.53
CA ALA A 327 16.19 -19.31 -8.68
C ALA A 327 16.62 -17.85 -8.92
N LEU A 328 16.61 -17.38 -10.17
CA LEU A 328 17.00 -16.00 -10.53
C LEU A 328 16.12 -14.93 -9.85
N PRO A 329 14.77 -15.05 -9.80
CA PRO A 329 13.94 -14.10 -9.06
C PRO A 329 14.29 -13.99 -7.58
N LEU A 330 14.61 -15.10 -6.89
CA LEU A 330 15.04 -15.07 -5.49
C LEU A 330 16.39 -14.34 -5.33
N LYS A 331 17.36 -14.61 -6.21
CA LYS A 331 18.63 -13.88 -6.22
C LYS A 331 18.42 -12.38 -6.42
N LEU A 332 17.54 -11.98 -7.33
CA LEU A 332 17.18 -10.58 -7.57
C LEU A 332 16.51 -9.94 -6.35
N LEU A 333 15.53 -10.62 -5.73
CA LEU A 333 14.87 -10.18 -4.49
C LEU A 333 15.87 -9.87 -3.38
N ASN A 334 16.87 -10.73 -3.19
CA ASN A 334 17.92 -10.56 -2.20
C ASN A 334 18.90 -9.45 -2.59
N LYS A 335 19.43 -9.47 -3.82
CA LYS A 335 20.42 -8.52 -4.31
C LYS A 335 19.92 -7.07 -4.24
N LEU A 336 18.64 -6.86 -4.52
CA LEU A 336 17.99 -5.54 -4.52
C LEU A 336 17.27 -5.23 -3.20
N ALA A 337 17.26 -6.17 -2.25
CA ALA A 337 16.55 -6.08 -0.98
C ALA A 337 15.10 -5.58 -1.11
N ILE A 338 14.37 -6.16 -2.07
CA ILE A 338 13.01 -5.72 -2.43
C ILE A 338 12.05 -5.89 -1.25
N ILE A 339 11.99 -7.10 -0.65
CA ILE A 339 11.06 -7.39 0.47
C ILE A 339 11.32 -6.50 1.69
N PRO A 340 12.56 -6.37 2.21
CA PRO A 340 12.84 -5.44 3.31
C PRO A 340 12.49 -3.99 2.99
N THR A 341 12.79 -3.51 1.78
CA THR A 341 12.44 -2.15 1.33
C THR A 341 10.93 -1.93 1.35
N MET A 342 10.17 -2.92 0.87
CA MET A 342 8.71 -2.86 0.86
C MET A 342 8.11 -2.84 2.26
N PHE A 343 8.64 -3.65 3.18
CA PHE A 343 8.19 -3.65 4.57
C PHE A 343 8.45 -2.32 5.28
N GLU A 344 9.64 -1.74 5.11
CA GLU A 344 9.95 -0.42 5.69
C GLU A 344 9.06 0.68 5.08
N MET A 345 8.80 0.62 3.77
CA MET A 345 7.92 1.57 3.10
C MET A 345 6.47 1.43 3.59
N ALA A 346 5.95 0.20 3.69
CA ALA A 346 4.61 -0.07 4.18
C ALA A 346 4.42 0.39 5.63
N ALA A 347 5.41 0.13 6.49
CA ALA A 347 5.42 0.59 7.87
C ALA A 347 5.47 2.13 7.96
N ALA A 348 6.33 2.77 7.16
CA ALA A 348 6.47 4.22 7.09
C ALA A 348 5.17 4.91 6.65
N THR A 349 4.47 4.34 5.67
CA THR A 349 3.23 4.94 5.13
C THR A 349 1.96 4.40 5.77
N SER A 350 2.08 3.49 6.75
CA SER A 350 0.94 2.87 7.47
C SER A 350 -0.08 2.18 6.56
N VAL A 351 0.38 1.56 5.47
CA VAL A 351 -0.44 0.79 4.53
C VAL A 351 -0.10 -0.70 4.58
N PRO A 352 -1.03 -1.61 4.24
CA PRO A 352 -0.72 -3.02 3.99
C PRO A 352 0.42 -3.17 2.97
N CYS A 353 1.30 -4.15 3.17
CA CYS A 353 2.48 -4.33 2.30
C CYS A 353 2.11 -4.50 0.81
N GLU A 354 1.02 -5.20 0.52
CA GLU A 354 0.52 -5.40 -0.85
C GLU A 354 0.21 -4.08 -1.59
N TYR A 355 -0.11 -3.00 -0.87
CA TYR A 355 -0.40 -1.70 -1.50
C TYR A 355 0.84 -1.06 -2.13
N ILE A 356 2.05 -1.44 -1.69
CA ILE A 356 3.30 -0.84 -2.20
C ILE A 356 3.48 -1.10 -3.70
N PHE A 357 3.13 -2.29 -4.18
CA PHE A 357 3.29 -2.67 -5.59
C PHE A 357 1.97 -2.87 -6.34
N GLN A 358 0.83 -2.95 -5.65
CA GLN A 358 -0.48 -3.00 -6.32
C GLN A 358 -1.09 -1.62 -6.53
N GLN A 359 -0.84 -0.67 -5.63
CA GLN A 359 -1.45 0.66 -5.66
C GLN A 359 -0.46 1.75 -6.08
N GLY A 360 -0.98 2.93 -6.39
CA GLY A 360 -0.19 4.12 -6.70
C GLY A 360 0.29 4.87 -5.45
N ALA A 361 1.14 5.87 -5.65
CA ALA A 361 1.68 6.67 -4.55
C ALA A 361 0.62 7.43 -3.73
N SER A 362 -0.51 7.77 -4.34
CA SER A 362 -1.60 8.53 -3.73
C SER A 362 -2.22 7.84 -2.51
N VAL A 363 -2.38 6.51 -2.54
CA VAL A 363 -2.95 5.75 -1.41
C VAL A 363 -2.05 5.82 -0.18
N ARG A 364 -0.73 5.79 -0.38
CA ARG A 364 0.27 5.93 0.70
C ARG A 364 0.20 7.31 1.37
N VAL A 365 0.11 8.36 0.56
CA VAL A 365 -0.03 9.74 1.06
C VAL A 365 -1.34 9.91 1.79
N MET A 366 -2.44 9.39 1.24
CA MET A 366 -3.75 9.40 1.87
C MET A 366 -3.71 8.75 3.26
N SER A 367 -3.13 7.55 3.37
CA SER A 367 -3.03 6.84 4.65
C SER A 367 -2.29 7.66 5.71
N MET A 368 -1.11 8.21 5.36
CA MET A 368 -0.35 9.07 6.28
C MET A 368 -1.13 10.32 6.71
N LEU A 369 -1.84 10.96 5.77
CA LEU A 369 -2.65 12.14 6.05
C LEU A 369 -3.84 11.81 6.94
N VAL A 370 -4.59 10.75 6.66
CA VAL A 370 -5.74 10.32 7.47
C VAL A 370 -5.30 10.02 8.90
N LYS A 371 -4.20 9.29 9.06
CA LYS A 371 -3.61 9.05 10.38
C LYS A 371 -3.29 10.35 11.10
N LYS A 372 -2.65 11.31 10.42
CA LYS A 372 -2.26 12.60 11.01
C LYS A 372 -3.46 13.51 11.31
N MET A 373 -4.46 13.52 10.44
CA MET A 373 -5.72 14.24 10.65
C MET A 373 -6.46 13.70 11.89
N GLN A 374 -6.46 12.38 12.07
CA GLN A 374 -7.07 11.74 13.24
C GLN A 374 -6.40 12.18 14.55
N GLU A 375 -5.06 12.27 14.58
CA GLU A 375 -4.30 12.79 15.74
C GLU A 375 -4.71 14.21 16.12
N TYR A 376 -5.11 15.03 15.14
CA TYR A 376 -5.51 16.43 15.33
C TYR A 376 -7.03 16.64 15.41
N GLY A 377 -7.83 15.56 15.41
CA GLY A 377 -9.28 15.67 15.41
C GLY A 377 -9.86 16.30 14.14
N MET A 378 -9.12 16.24 13.03
CA MET A 378 -9.54 16.74 11.72
C MET A 378 -10.21 15.65 10.88
N ILE A 379 -10.94 16.07 9.84
CA ILE A 379 -11.58 15.19 8.88
C ILE A 379 -11.52 15.75 7.46
N CYS A 380 -11.37 14.88 6.46
CA CYS A 380 -11.31 15.26 5.05
C CYS A 380 -12.60 14.92 4.29
N PRO A 381 -13.16 15.87 3.52
CA PRO A 381 -14.23 15.61 2.56
C PRO A 381 -13.84 14.53 1.52
N SER A 382 -14.84 13.85 0.95
CA SER A 382 -14.63 12.74 0.01
C SER A 382 -14.71 13.11 -1.46
N SER A 383 -15.06 14.36 -1.75
CA SER A 383 -15.16 14.89 -3.10
C SER A 383 -14.59 16.28 -3.15
N VAL A 384 -13.64 16.49 -4.05
CA VAL A 384 -13.23 17.81 -4.52
C VAL A 384 -13.78 17.96 -5.93
N THR A 385 -14.54 19.03 -6.16
CA THR A 385 -15.26 19.27 -7.43
C THR A 385 -14.39 19.90 -8.51
N ASP A 386 -13.31 20.58 -8.12
CA ASP A 386 -12.41 21.27 -9.05
C ASP A 386 -11.34 20.31 -9.60
N ARG A 387 -11.05 20.43 -10.91
CA ARG A 387 -10.04 19.65 -11.64
C ARG A 387 -9.29 20.49 -12.67
N GLU A 388 -9.37 21.81 -12.58
CA GLU A 388 -8.68 22.71 -13.50
C GLU A 388 -7.15 22.63 -13.32
N SER A 389 -6.37 22.84 -14.38
CA SER A 389 -4.91 22.83 -14.32
C SER A 389 -4.34 24.07 -13.63
N TYR A 390 -3.05 24.01 -13.26
CA TYR A 390 -2.26 25.12 -12.71
C TYR A 390 -0.86 25.12 -13.35
N GLN A 391 -0.14 26.25 -13.24
CA GLN A 391 1.22 26.38 -13.75
C GLN A 391 2.21 25.54 -12.93
N GLY A 392 2.93 24.67 -13.63
CA GLY A 392 4.03 23.86 -13.07
C GLY A 392 5.34 24.65 -12.95
N SER A 393 6.45 23.95 -12.75
CA SER A 393 7.78 24.56 -12.57
C SER A 393 8.25 25.33 -13.82
N THR A 394 8.92 26.45 -13.59
CA THR A 394 9.63 27.18 -14.65
C THR A 394 10.90 26.44 -15.07
N ILE A 395 11.10 26.26 -16.37
CA ILE A 395 12.34 25.73 -16.95
C ILE A 395 13.16 26.90 -17.48
N LEU A 396 14.37 27.09 -16.97
CA LEU A 396 15.30 28.10 -17.49
C LEU A 396 15.72 27.74 -18.91
N GLU A 397 15.83 28.74 -19.79
CA GLU A 397 16.34 28.53 -21.14
C GLU A 397 17.78 28.00 -21.09
N PRO A 398 18.05 26.79 -21.64
CA PRO A 398 19.38 26.22 -21.59
C PRO A 398 20.32 26.98 -22.51
N LYS A 399 21.50 27.34 -22.00
CA LYS A 399 22.60 27.82 -22.85
C LYS A 399 23.25 26.61 -23.53
N ILE A 400 22.82 26.31 -24.75
CA ILE A 400 23.28 25.14 -25.50
C ILE A 400 24.74 25.35 -25.94
N GLY A 401 25.61 24.39 -25.66
CA GLY A 401 27.00 24.42 -26.05
C GLY A 401 27.79 23.23 -25.51
N LEU A 402 29.01 23.05 -26.02
CA LEU A 402 30.00 22.16 -25.41
C LEU A 402 30.77 22.98 -24.36
N TYR A 403 30.72 22.53 -23.11
CA TYR A 403 31.43 23.17 -22.00
C TYR A 403 32.69 22.38 -21.69
N GLU A 404 33.86 22.97 -21.94
CA GLU A 404 35.16 22.36 -21.60
C GLU A 404 35.55 22.63 -20.13
N ASP A 405 35.02 23.71 -19.55
CA ASP A 405 35.18 24.04 -18.14
C ASP A 405 34.19 23.26 -17.24
N PRO A 406 34.56 22.90 -15.99
CA PRO A 406 33.64 22.25 -15.06
C PRO A 406 32.39 23.08 -14.77
N VAL A 407 31.21 22.46 -14.90
CA VAL A 407 29.92 23.08 -14.55
C VAL A 407 29.50 22.62 -13.16
N ALA A 408 29.38 23.57 -12.22
CA ALA A 408 28.86 23.28 -10.89
C ALA A 408 27.34 23.06 -10.94
N VAL A 409 26.88 21.92 -10.41
CA VAL A 409 25.45 21.58 -10.31
C VAL A 409 25.00 21.78 -8.86
N CYS A 410 24.13 22.76 -8.64
CA CYS A 410 23.53 23.06 -7.35
C CYS A 410 22.05 22.67 -7.38
N ASP A 411 21.62 21.86 -6.42
CA ASP A 411 20.22 21.40 -6.30
C ASP A 411 19.75 21.49 -4.84
N PHE A 412 18.44 21.65 -4.65
CA PHE A 412 17.81 21.63 -3.34
C PHE A 412 17.52 20.19 -2.91
N SER A 413 17.92 19.81 -1.69
CA SER A 413 17.75 18.43 -1.21
C SER A 413 16.30 17.95 -1.08
N ALA A 414 15.33 18.88 -0.98
CA ALA A 414 13.87 18.64 -0.92
C ALA A 414 13.10 19.97 -1.06
N LEU A 415 13.05 20.55 -2.27
CA LEU A 415 12.48 21.90 -2.50
C LEU A 415 11.05 22.07 -1.99
N TYR A 416 10.08 21.35 -2.58
CA TYR A 416 8.65 21.51 -2.22
C TYR A 416 8.34 21.15 -0.76
N PRO A 417 8.85 20.03 -0.19
CA PRO A 417 8.67 19.77 1.23
C PRO A 417 9.22 20.89 2.13
N SER A 418 10.32 21.52 1.74
CA SER A 418 10.92 22.62 2.51
C SER A 418 10.07 23.89 2.43
N ILE A 419 9.53 24.22 1.24
CA ILE A 419 8.60 25.34 1.04
C ILE A 419 7.34 25.17 1.89
N ILE A 420 6.71 23.99 1.82
CA ILE A 420 5.51 23.65 2.60
C ILE A 420 5.76 23.85 4.09
N ARG A 421 6.88 23.34 4.61
CA ARG A 421 7.23 23.48 6.03
C ARG A 421 7.57 24.92 6.42
N ARG A 422 8.38 25.61 5.63
CA ARG A 422 8.87 26.97 5.93
C ARG A 422 7.74 28.00 5.96
N HIS A 423 6.71 27.81 5.13
CA HIS A 423 5.59 28.73 4.98
C HIS A 423 4.27 28.18 5.54
N VAL A 424 4.34 27.09 6.31
CA VAL A 424 3.20 26.46 7.00
C VAL A 424 2.02 26.23 6.03
N LEU A 425 2.31 25.77 4.82
CA LEU A 425 1.30 25.59 3.78
C LEU A 425 0.53 24.29 4.04
N CYS A 426 -0.79 24.37 4.12
CA CYS A 426 -1.66 23.24 4.41
C CYS A 426 -3.09 23.58 3.98
N PRO A 427 -3.91 22.64 3.48
CA PRO A 427 -5.31 22.92 3.18
C PRO A 427 -6.09 23.45 4.40
N SER A 428 -5.75 22.97 5.60
CA SER A 428 -6.38 23.43 6.85
C SER A 428 -5.95 24.85 7.27
N ARG A 429 -5.04 25.47 6.53
CA ARG A 429 -4.63 26.88 6.68
C ARG A 429 -5.14 27.77 5.56
N LEU A 430 -5.63 27.20 4.45
CA LEU A 430 -6.13 27.96 3.32
C LEU A 430 -7.44 28.65 3.71
N VAL A 431 -7.50 29.97 3.60
CA VAL A 431 -8.73 30.72 3.86
C VAL A 431 -9.61 30.69 2.61
N ILE A 432 -10.74 29.99 2.71
CA ILE A 432 -11.73 29.86 1.64
C ILE A 432 -12.98 30.69 1.96
N ASP A 433 -13.35 30.79 3.24
CA ASP A 433 -14.52 31.54 3.70
C ASP A 433 -14.08 32.95 4.15
N ASP A 434 -14.70 33.97 3.57
CA ASP A 434 -14.45 35.39 3.86
C ASP A 434 -14.68 35.73 5.35
N LEU A 435 -15.49 34.94 6.07
CA LEU A 435 -15.69 35.08 7.51
C LEU A 435 -14.37 34.99 8.30
N PHE A 436 -13.39 34.24 7.78
CA PHE A 436 -12.09 34.04 8.43
C PHE A 436 -10.94 34.77 7.72
N ALA A 437 -11.23 35.69 6.80
CA ALA A 437 -10.21 36.37 6.00
C ALA A 437 -9.44 37.45 6.74
N ASN A 438 -10.04 38.10 7.74
CA ASN A 438 -9.45 39.28 8.41
C ASN A 438 -9.63 39.21 9.93
N LEU A 439 -9.26 38.09 10.56
CA LEU A 439 -9.28 37.98 12.02
C LEU A 439 -8.09 38.71 12.62
N ASP A 440 -8.32 39.67 13.51
CA ASP A 440 -7.29 40.50 14.12
C ASP A 440 -6.25 39.68 14.91
N HIS A 441 -6.66 38.52 15.44
CA HIS A 441 -5.81 37.63 16.22
C HIS A 441 -5.04 36.63 15.35
N VAL A 442 -5.15 36.64 14.02
CA VAL A 442 -4.48 35.68 13.15
C VAL A 442 -3.50 36.37 12.21
N HIS A 443 -2.28 35.86 12.14
CA HIS A 443 -1.31 36.25 11.11
C HIS A 443 -1.57 35.48 9.83
N TYR A 444 -1.66 36.20 8.72
CA TYR A 444 -1.87 35.62 7.40
C TYR A 444 -0.63 35.75 6.52
N LYS A 445 -0.47 34.80 5.61
CA LYS A 445 0.46 34.86 4.49
C LYS A 445 -0.35 34.87 3.20
N ASP A 446 -0.15 35.91 2.41
CA ASP A 446 -0.73 36.06 1.09
C ASP A 446 0.28 35.70 0.01
N VAL A 447 -0.18 34.98 -1.02
CA VAL A 447 0.64 34.58 -2.17
C VAL A 447 -0.18 34.75 -3.44
N GLU A 448 0.37 35.52 -4.38
CA GLU A 448 -0.16 35.65 -5.74
C GLU A 448 0.36 34.54 -6.64
N THR A 449 -0.54 33.90 -7.37
CA THR A 449 -0.27 32.80 -8.30
C THR A 449 -0.97 33.02 -9.65
N ASP A 450 -0.74 32.14 -10.61
CA ASP A 450 -1.44 32.12 -11.90
C ASP A 450 -2.94 31.79 -11.79
N VAL A 451 -3.34 31.11 -10.71
CA VAL A 451 -4.73 30.75 -10.42
C VAL A 451 -5.40 31.67 -9.39
N GLY A 452 -4.71 32.75 -8.97
CA GLY A 452 -5.27 33.83 -8.17
C GLY A 452 -4.51 34.12 -6.86
N HIS A 453 -5.11 34.97 -6.04
CA HIS A 453 -4.62 35.35 -4.72
C HIS A 453 -5.03 34.31 -3.67
N HIS A 454 -4.06 33.76 -2.94
CA HIS A 454 -4.30 32.76 -1.90
C HIS A 454 -3.79 33.23 -0.54
N ARG A 455 -4.66 33.09 0.47
CA ARG A 455 -4.39 33.49 1.86
C ARG A 455 -4.27 32.26 2.75
N PHE A 456 -3.19 32.17 3.52
CA PHE A 456 -2.95 31.08 4.47
C PHE A 456 -2.79 31.62 5.90
N ALA A 457 -3.59 31.13 6.85
CA ALA A 457 -3.40 31.38 8.27
C ALA A 457 -2.09 30.75 8.77
N GLN A 458 -1.28 31.50 9.51
CA GLN A 458 0.05 31.08 9.97
C GLN A 458 0.03 30.75 11.47
N ASP A 459 -0.22 31.75 12.31
CA ASP A 459 -0.23 31.62 13.77
C ASP A 459 -1.14 32.68 14.42
N VAL A 460 -1.43 32.52 15.71
CA VAL A 460 -2.23 33.45 16.51
C VAL A 460 -1.34 34.51 17.14
N VAL A 461 -1.76 35.77 17.09
CA VAL A 461 -1.08 36.89 17.75
C VAL A 461 -1.22 36.71 19.28
N ARG A 462 -0.11 36.42 19.97
CA ARG A 462 -0.10 36.46 21.44
C ARG A 462 0.00 37.91 21.89
N HIS A 463 -1.05 38.44 22.50
CA HIS A 463 -0.91 39.66 23.30
C HIS A 463 -0.11 39.32 24.57
N GLU A 464 1.10 39.87 24.69
CA GLU A 464 1.88 39.85 25.92
C GLU A 464 1.05 40.50 27.05
N GLY A 465 0.49 39.69 27.94
CA GLY A 465 -0.33 40.18 29.06
C GLY A 465 -1.19 39.13 29.78
N ALA A 466 -1.41 37.95 29.21
CA ALA A 466 -2.15 36.88 29.90
C ALA A 466 -1.19 35.93 30.66
N LEU A 467 -1.01 36.24 31.96
CA LEU A 467 -0.43 35.44 33.04
C LEU A 467 0.01 34.00 32.69
N GLU A 468 1.32 33.78 32.78
CA GLU A 468 1.91 32.46 33.01
C GLU A 468 1.27 31.83 34.25
N ARG A 469 0.50 30.75 34.05
CA ARG A 469 0.35 29.73 35.07
C ARG A 469 1.19 28.54 34.64
N ASN A 470 2.27 28.32 35.40
CA ASN A 470 3.06 27.11 35.39
C ASN A 470 2.13 25.88 35.44
N GLY A 471 1.98 25.22 34.30
CA GLY A 471 1.41 23.90 34.17
C GLY A 471 2.48 23.02 33.57
N GLU A 472 2.93 22.04 34.35
CA GLU A 472 3.93 21.05 33.98
C GLU A 472 3.62 20.45 32.60
N ALA A 473 4.68 20.20 31.82
CA ALA A 473 4.60 19.45 30.59
C ALA A 473 4.03 18.05 30.88
N HIS A 474 2.73 17.86 30.68
CA HIS A 474 2.16 16.53 30.56
C HIS A 474 2.65 15.94 29.23
N THR A 475 3.64 15.06 29.34
CA THR A 475 3.84 13.97 28.40
C THR A 475 2.48 13.30 28.17
N PRO A 476 2.02 13.11 26.92
CA PRO A 476 0.83 12.32 26.68
C PRO A 476 1.17 10.89 27.10
N SER A 477 0.67 10.46 28.25
CA SER A 477 0.60 9.06 28.60
C SER A 477 -0.25 8.37 27.54
N THR A 478 0.37 7.49 26.77
CA THR A 478 -0.30 6.48 25.95
C THR A 478 -1.14 5.61 26.89
N GLY A 479 -2.39 6.01 27.12
CA GLY A 479 -3.39 5.31 27.91
C GLY A 479 -4.49 4.80 27.01
N LEU A 480 -4.44 3.49 26.74
CA LEU A 480 -5.49 2.73 26.09
C LEU A 480 -6.77 2.83 26.96
N VAL A 481 -7.86 3.37 26.43
CA VAL A 481 -9.20 3.15 27.00
C VAL A 481 -9.93 2.21 26.04
N VAL A 482 -9.88 0.93 26.38
CA VAL A 482 -10.82 -0.06 25.84
C VAL A 482 -12.15 0.23 26.53
N SER A 483 -13.10 0.82 25.80
CA SER A 483 -14.49 0.78 26.21
C SER A 483 -15.09 -0.53 25.73
N ASP A 484 -15.42 -1.40 26.67
CA ASP A 484 -16.23 -2.60 26.45
C ASP A 484 -17.52 -2.26 25.72
N GLY A 485 -17.84 -3.09 24.72
CA GLY A 485 -19.19 -3.17 24.18
C GLY A 485 -19.37 -2.59 22.77
N CYS A 486 -19.14 -3.46 21.78
CA CYS A 486 -19.96 -3.56 20.58
C CYS A 486 -19.84 -2.46 19.50
N GLY A 487 -19.02 -2.74 18.48
CA GLY A 487 -19.24 -2.23 17.12
C GLY A 487 -18.00 -1.66 16.44
N PHE A 488 -17.02 -2.50 16.11
CA PHE A 488 -15.99 -2.18 15.11
C PHE A 488 -16.63 -2.15 13.71
N GLY A 489 -17.51 -1.18 13.48
CA GLY A 489 -18.26 -1.00 12.24
C GLY A 489 -17.65 0.10 11.37
N GLU A 490 -17.82 -0.02 10.07
CA GLU A 490 -17.33 0.96 9.11
C GLU A 490 -17.99 2.31 9.32
N VAL A 491 -17.20 3.39 9.29
CA VAL A 491 -17.70 4.72 9.63
C VAL A 491 -17.80 5.61 8.40
N VAL A 492 -19.02 6.09 8.09
CA VAL A 492 -19.23 7.28 7.23
C VAL A 492 -19.62 8.43 8.13
N ARG A 493 -19.01 9.61 7.91
CA ARG A 493 -19.43 10.85 8.56
C ARG A 493 -20.12 11.76 7.57
N VAL A 494 -21.23 12.35 7.98
CA VAL A 494 -22.10 13.18 7.12
C VAL A 494 -22.31 14.55 7.76
N HIS A 495 -22.15 15.63 6.97
CA HIS A 495 -22.55 16.98 7.35
C HIS A 495 -23.74 17.45 6.49
N THR A 496 -24.71 18.14 7.09
CA THR A 496 -25.85 18.73 6.38
C THR A 496 -25.65 20.24 6.26
N ASN A 497 -25.45 20.74 5.05
CA ASN A 497 -25.44 22.19 4.81
C ASN A 497 -26.86 22.76 4.92
N LYS A 498 -27.04 23.69 5.89
CA LYS A 498 -28.14 24.65 6.09
C LYS A 498 -29.58 24.16 5.81
N GLY A 499 -30.37 24.01 6.90
CA GLY A 499 -31.81 24.29 6.85
C GLY A 499 -32.79 23.12 7.01
N ALA A 500 -32.40 21.97 7.54
CA ALA A 500 -33.35 20.92 7.93
C ALA A 500 -33.15 20.54 9.40
N GLU A 501 -34.07 20.97 10.27
CA GLU A 501 -34.18 20.44 11.63
C GLU A 501 -34.43 18.93 11.56
N VAL A 502 -33.47 18.14 12.03
CA VAL A 502 -33.68 16.72 12.29
C VAL A 502 -33.93 16.57 13.78
N ALA A 503 -35.21 16.59 14.17
CA ALA A 503 -35.61 16.19 15.50
C ALA A 503 -35.36 14.68 15.67
N VAL A 504 -34.32 14.32 16.43
CA VAL A 504 -34.13 12.97 16.97
C VAL A 504 -34.43 13.06 18.46
N ALA A 505 -35.50 12.41 18.90
CA ALA A 505 -35.82 12.29 20.31
C ALA A 505 -34.77 11.41 21.00
N SER A 506 -33.89 12.02 21.80
CA SER A 506 -33.01 11.33 22.76
C SER A 506 -33.42 11.72 24.18
N SER A 507 -33.97 10.77 24.94
CA SER A 507 -34.16 10.91 26.39
C SER A 507 -32.85 10.57 27.11
N GLY A 508 -32.12 11.60 27.57
CA GLY A 508 -30.89 11.49 28.36
C GLY A 508 -30.46 12.89 28.83
N PRO A 509 -29.82 13.04 30.01
CA PRO A 509 -29.85 14.29 30.77
C PRO A 509 -29.03 15.40 30.12
N SER A 510 -29.60 16.60 30.11
CA SER A 510 -28.98 17.85 29.68
C SER A 510 -27.76 18.16 30.56
N ALA A 511 -26.56 18.04 30.01
CA ALA A 511 -25.39 18.72 30.57
C ALA A 511 -25.53 20.22 30.26
N SER A 512 -25.60 21.04 31.30
CA SER A 512 -25.67 22.49 31.20
C SER A 512 -24.44 23.05 30.51
N ALA A 513 -24.67 23.80 29.44
CA ALA A 513 -23.66 24.59 28.75
C ALA A 513 -23.14 25.70 29.68
N GLY A 514 -21.95 25.52 30.22
CA GLY A 514 -21.17 26.61 30.80
C GLY A 514 -20.60 27.48 29.69
N SER A 515 -20.87 28.77 29.75
CA SER A 515 -20.35 29.79 28.84
C SER A 515 -18.82 29.90 28.89
N THR A 516 -18.11 29.36 27.89
CA THR A 516 -16.66 29.58 27.65
C THR A 516 -16.37 30.08 26.24
N GLY A 517 -17.34 30.73 25.57
CA GLY A 517 -17.22 31.11 24.15
C GLY A 517 -16.19 32.21 23.81
N VAL A 518 -15.62 32.91 24.79
CA VAL A 518 -14.70 34.04 24.54
C VAL A 518 -13.21 33.63 24.57
N LEU A 519 -12.88 32.43 25.08
CA LEU A 519 -11.49 31.98 25.24
C LEU A 519 -11.00 31.03 24.14
N ASP A 520 -11.88 30.59 23.22
CA ASP A 520 -11.54 29.57 22.22
C ASP A 520 -10.75 30.10 21.03
N HIS A 521 -11.01 31.34 20.60
CA HIS A 521 -10.35 32.00 19.46
C HIS A 521 -8.90 32.43 19.77
N LEU A 522 -8.55 32.56 21.06
CA LEU A 522 -7.19 32.87 21.50
C LEU A 522 -6.33 31.61 21.73
N ARG A 523 -6.91 30.40 21.54
CA ARG A 523 -6.15 29.16 21.64
C ARG A 523 -5.19 29.04 20.44
N PRO A 524 -3.95 28.57 20.64
CA PRO A 524 -3.04 28.30 19.53
C PRO A 524 -3.73 27.43 18.49
N LEU A 525 -3.54 27.77 17.22
CA LEU A 525 -4.05 26.92 16.15
C LEU A 525 -3.42 25.52 16.27
N PRO A 526 -4.18 24.43 16.06
CA PRO A 526 -3.64 23.07 15.96
C PRO A 526 -2.49 23.05 14.96
N PRO A 527 -1.48 22.20 15.17
CA PRO A 527 -0.39 22.07 14.21
C PRO A 527 -0.92 21.78 12.79
N ALA A 528 -0.31 22.39 11.78
CA ALA A 528 -0.69 22.14 10.40
C ALA A 528 -0.26 20.73 9.99
N VAL A 529 -1.21 19.94 9.43
CA VAL A 529 -1.03 18.51 9.12
C VAL A 529 0.18 18.28 8.21
N LEU A 530 0.26 19.00 7.08
CA LEU A 530 1.32 18.80 6.09
C LEU A 530 2.71 19.15 6.62
N PRO A 531 2.95 20.36 7.18
CA PRO A 531 4.23 20.70 7.78
C PRO A 531 4.69 19.73 8.87
N SER A 532 3.76 19.26 9.72
CA SER A 532 4.08 18.28 10.76
C SER A 532 4.44 16.92 10.17
N LEU A 533 3.63 16.38 9.27
CA LEU A 533 3.90 15.10 8.60
C LEU A 533 5.27 15.12 7.89
N LEU A 534 5.56 16.19 7.14
CA LEU A 534 6.84 16.34 6.44
C LEU A 534 8.03 16.51 7.40
N ALA A 535 7.83 17.12 8.56
CA ALA A 535 8.86 17.22 9.59
C ALA A 535 9.18 15.84 10.19
N GLU A 536 8.16 15.04 10.48
CA GLU A 536 8.32 13.67 10.99
C GLU A 536 9.04 12.77 9.99
N LEU A 537 8.60 12.78 8.72
CA LEU A 537 9.27 12.03 7.65
C LEU A 537 10.73 12.47 7.46
N ALA A 538 11.02 13.77 7.56
CA ALA A 538 12.38 14.28 7.47
C ALA A 538 13.26 13.80 8.63
N GLU A 539 12.74 13.78 9.86
CA GLU A 539 13.48 13.31 11.03
C GLU A 539 13.70 11.80 10.97
N PHE A 540 12.70 11.00 10.57
CA PHE A 540 12.88 9.56 10.38
C PHE A 540 13.94 9.25 9.31
N ARG A 541 13.95 10.01 8.22
CA ARG A 541 14.98 9.88 7.18
C ARG A 541 16.37 10.23 7.70
N LYS A 542 16.47 11.29 8.50
CA LYS A 542 17.74 11.72 9.12
C LYS A 542 18.25 10.65 10.09
N GLN A 543 17.38 10.09 10.93
CA GLN A 543 17.74 9.01 11.83
C GLN A 543 18.23 7.78 11.06
N ALA A 544 17.49 7.33 10.02
CA ALA A 544 17.90 6.20 9.19
C ALA A 544 19.28 6.42 8.53
N LYS A 545 19.57 7.65 8.08
CA LYS A 545 20.89 8.02 7.55
C LYS A 545 22.00 7.97 8.60
N ASN A 546 21.72 8.43 9.82
CA ASN A 546 22.69 8.38 10.91
C ASN A 546 22.97 6.92 11.30
N ASP A 547 21.92 6.11 11.46
CA ASP A 547 22.05 4.68 11.77
C ASP A 547 22.84 3.96 10.68
N LEU A 548 22.60 4.30 9.41
CA LEU A 548 23.33 3.75 8.25
C LEU A 548 24.84 4.07 8.30
N GLN A 549 25.22 5.23 8.83
CA GLN A 549 26.64 5.59 9.01
C GLN A 549 27.28 4.83 10.17
N CYS A 550 26.51 4.49 11.20
CA CYS A 550 26.99 3.83 12.41
C CYS A 550 27.07 2.30 12.30
N THR A 551 26.28 1.66 11.43
CA THR A 551 26.30 0.19 11.31
C THR A 551 27.37 -0.32 10.33
N ALA A 552 28.09 -1.35 10.77
CA ALA A 552 29.04 -2.11 9.95
C ALA A 552 28.41 -3.34 9.28
N ASP A 553 27.23 -3.79 9.74
CA ASP A 553 26.58 -4.99 9.22
C ASP A 553 26.03 -4.74 7.80
N PRO A 554 26.51 -5.47 6.76
CA PRO A 554 26.09 -5.23 5.38
C PRO A 554 24.58 -5.36 5.15
N TRP A 555 23.93 -6.29 5.85
CA TRP A 555 22.49 -6.49 5.75
C TRP A 555 21.72 -5.32 6.36
N GLN A 556 22.07 -4.91 7.58
CA GLN A 556 21.47 -3.76 8.25
C GLN A 556 21.70 -2.45 7.47
N ARG A 557 22.87 -2.27 6.85
CA ARG A 557 23.14 -1.15 5.93
C ARG A 557 22.15 -1.13 4.77
N THR A 558 21.88 -2.29 4.18
CA THR A 558 20.94 -2.42 3.07
C THR A 558 19.52 -2.03 3.50
N LEU A 559 19.06 -2.51 4.67
CA LEU A 559 17.77 -2.15 5.25
C LEU A 559 17.65 -0.66 5.54
N LEU A 560 18.69 -0.03 6.12
CA LEU A 560 18.67 1.39 6.47
C LEU A 560 18.74 2.30 5.24
N ASP A 561 19.47 1.90 4.19
CA ASP A 561 19.45 2.63 2.93
C ASP A 561 18.08 2.52 2.22
N ALA A 562 17.48 1.34 2.22
CA ALA A 562 16.11 1.14 1.76
C ALA A 562 15.12 2.05 2.51
N LYS A 563 15.23 2.08 3.84
CA LYS A 563 14.41 2.92 4.72
C LYS A 563 14.55 4.41 4.41
N GLN A 564 15.76 4.94 4.25
CA GLN A 564 15.94 6.37 3.95
C GLN A 564 15.45 6.74 2.54
N LYS A 565 15.60 5.84 1.55
CA LYS A 565 15.05 6.00 0.20
C LYS A 565 13.52 6.04 0.25
N ALA A 566 12.89 5.13 0.98
CA ALA A 566 11.44 5.08 1.14
C ALA A 566 10.89 6.41 1.70
N PHE A 567 11.50 6.94 2.77
CA PHE A 567 11.08 8.23 3.32
C PHE A 567 11.26 9.39 2.32
N LYS A 568 12.35 9.41 1.55
CA LYS A 568 12.57 10.42 0.49
C LYS A 568 11.43 10.40 -0.53
N VAL A 569 11.08 9.22 -1.04
CA VAL A 569 9.99 9.05 -2.02
C VAL A 569 8.65 9.51 -1.42
N CYS A 570 8.37 9.15 -0.17
CA CYS A 570 7.15 9.55 0.51
C CYS A 570 7.03 11.08 0.64
N MET A 571 8.09 11.75 1.08
CA MET A 571 8.13 13.22 1.21
C MET A 571 7.83 13.92 -0.12
N ASN A 572 8.44 13.47 -1.22
CA ASN A 572 8.21 14.04 -2.55
C ASN A 572 6.80 13.77 -3.06
N SER A 573 6.22 12.64 -2.68
CA SER A 573 4.85 12.25 -3.08
C SER A 573 3.77 13.08 -2.40
N VAL A 574 4.02 13.62 -1.19
CA VAL A 574 3.02 14.41 -0.43
C VAL A 574 2.50 15.57 -1.26
N TYR A 575 3.39 16.37 -1.86
CA TYR A 575 2.99 17.49 -2.72
C TYR A 575 2.17 17.01 -3.93
N GLY A 576 2.65 15.98 -4.63
CA GLY A 576 2.02 15.47 -5.85
C GLY A 576 0.58 15.02 -5.65
N ALA A 577 0.23 14.56 -4.45
CA ALA A 577 -1.14 14.16 -4.12
C ALA A 577 -2.15 15.33 -4.13
N PHE A 578 -1.72 16.56 -3.85
CA PHE A 578 -2.57 17.75 -3.86
C PHE A 578 -2.65 18.39 -5.25
N GLY A 579 -1.65 18.16 -6.11
CA GLY A 579 -1.65 18.63 -7.50
C GLY A 579 -2.29 17.66 -8.50
N ALA A 580 -2.62 16.43 -8.10
CA ALA A 580 -3.25 15.43 -8.96
C ALA A 580 -4.76 15.32 -8.66
N PRO A 581 -5.62 15.17 -9.70
CA PRO A 581 -7.06 15.00 -9.49
C PRO A 581 -7.37 13.80 -8.57
N GLY A 582 -8.08 14.05 -7.47
CA GLY A 582 -8.39 13.03 -6.48
C GLY A 582 -9.02 13.63 -5.22
N PRO A 583 -9.27 12.82 -4.17
CA PRO A 583 -9.91 13.29 -2.94
C PRO A 583 -9.08 14.30 -2.14
N LEU A 584 -7.77 14.39 -2.40
CA LEU A 584 -6.86 15.36 -1.77
C LEU A 584 -6.57 16.58 -2.64
N TYR A 585 -7.18 16.68 -3.83
CA TYR A 585 -6.84 17.75 -4.75
C TYR A 585 -7.03 19.13 -4.10
N CYS A 586 -6.01 19.97 -4.16
CA CYS A 586 -6.04 21.35 -3.68
C CYS A 586 -5.13 22.17 -4.60
N ARG A 587 -5.77 22.74 -5.63
CA ARG A 587 -5.10 23.49 -6.70
C ARG A 587 -4.34 24.69 -6.14
N GLU A 588 -4.97 25.40 -5.21
CA GLU A 588 -4.47 26.62 -4.58
C GLU A 588 -3.18 26.34 -3.82
N LEU A 589 -3.12 25.22 -3.09
CA LEU A 589 -1.90 24.78 -2.41
C LEU A 589 -0.81 24.43 -3.43
N ALA A 590 -1.16 23.66 -4.47
CA ALA A 590 -0.19 23.23 -5.47
C ALA A 590 0.44 24.43 -6.20
N ALA A 591 -0.39 25.36 -6.68
CA ALA A 591 0.03 26.60 -7.34
C ALA A 591 0.83 27.51 -6.41
N THR A 592 0.46 27.60 -5.13
CA THR A 592 1.24 28.38 -4.14
C THR A 592 2.65 27.81 -3.96
N VAL A 593 2.79 26.49 -3.89
CA VAL A 593 4.09 25.85 -3.73
C VAL A 593 4.98 26.07 -4.96
N THR A 594 4.44 25.94 -6.18
CA THR A 594 5.19 26.21 -7.42
C THR A 594 5.55 27.68 -7.55
N ALA A 595 4.62 28.60 -7.27
CA ALA A 595 4.88 30.05 -7.34
C ALA A 595 5.97 30.52 -6.36
N ILE A 596 6.08 29.89 -5.17
CA ILE A 596 7.18 30.19 -4.24
C ILE A 596 8.49 29.57 -4.72
N ALA A 597 8.45 28.40 -5.37
CA ALA A 597 9.65 27.74 -5.88
C ALA A 597 10.28 28.47 -7.08
N ASP A 598 9.45 29.12 -7.90
CA ASP A 598 9.89 29.90 -9.06
C ASP A 598 10.48 31.27 -8.69
N ARG A 599 10.23 31.75 -7.46
CA ARG A 599 10.76 33.02 -6.92
C ARG A 599 12.06 32.79 -6.14
#